data_AF-A0A4R4RX46-F1
#
_entry.id   AF-A0A4R4RX46-F1
#
_cell.length_a   1.000
_cell.length_b   1.000
_cell.length_c   1.000
_cell.angle_alpha   90.00
_cell.angle_beta   90.00
_cell.angle_gamma   90.00
#
_symmetry.space_group_name_H-M   'P 1'
#
loop_
_entity.id
_entity.type
_entity.pdbx_description
1 polymer ?
#
loop_
_entity_poly.entity_id
_entity_poly.type
_entity_poly.pdbx_seq_one_letter_code
_entity_poly.pdbx_strand_id
1 'polypeptide(L)'
;MTRPPLTDRQIDRAEAASSGDPAGLARQFEDWAADPQPGDVDDTGTLLVRASEAWVRAGEHERAVDAARRAVDTGHEVPPNTRCFLVDALLAAGRVEEADALAGELRRVRGGDTFVLLFLGESYEERAHSAKAHRWFTMGLTAAERHGDPAGAVPSLLAARFRVRRDLELPYDALDEEYADTVVEELEEDGVDVAAEAAALMQEDGSNPDAFFRP
;
A
#
# COMPACT_ATOMS: atom_id res chain seq x y z
N MET A 1 -5.72 -11.99 -36.45
CA MET A 1 -5.53 -10.54 -36.69
C MET A 1 -4.98 -9.98 -35.40
N THR A 2 -3.82 -9.34 -35.44
CA THR A 2 -3.18 -8.74 -34.26
C THR A 2 -4.00 -7.54 -33.77
N ARG A 3 -4.19 -7.41 -32.46
CA ARG A 3 -4.88 -6.25 -31.87
C ARG A 3 -4.01 -4.99 -32.04
N PRO A 4 -4.60 -3.78 -32.09
CA PRO A 4 -3.80 -2.55 -31.98
C PRO A 4 -3.08 -2.48 -30.62
N PRO A 5 -1.96 -1.74 -30.51
CA PRO A 5 -1.28 -1.51 -29.24
C PRO A 5 -2.20 -0.86 -28.21
N LEU A 6 -2.01 -1.26 -26.95
CA LEU A 6 -2.75 -0.77 -25.80
C LEU A 6 -2.25 0.63 -25.42
N THR A 7 -3.19 1.51 -25.10
CA THR A 7 -2.93 2.90 -24.69
C THR A 7 -3.51 3.16 -23.31
N ASP A 8 -3.01 4.18 -22.61
CA ASP A 8 -3.55 4.58 -21.28
C ASP A 8 -5.06 4.76 -21.34
N ARG A 9 -5.55 5.44 -22.38
CA ARG A 9 -7.00 5.68 -22.58
C ARG A 9 -7.82 4.39 -22.72
N GLN A 10 -7.24 3.30 -23.18
CA GLN A 10 -7.93 2.00 -23.26
C GLN A 10 -7.95 1.33 -21.89
N ILE A 11 -6.86 1.44 -21.12
CA ILE A 11 -6.80 0.97 -19.73
C ILE A 11 -7.82 1.73 -18.89
N ASP A 12 -7.76 3.07 -18.88
CA ASP A 12 -8.68 3.93 -18.12
C ASP A 12 -10.14 3.63 -18.44
N ARG A 13 -10.45 3.43 -19.73
CA ARG A 13 -11.81 3.09 -20.17
C ARG A 13 -12.26 1.73 -19.66
N ALA A 14 -11.37 0.72 -19.67
CA ALA A 14 -11.70 -0.61 -19.17
C ALA A 14 -11.95 -0.58 -17.66
N GLU A 15 -11.11 0.13 -16.91
CA GLU A 15 -11.26 0.32 -15.46
C GLU A 15 -12.57 1.04 -15.14
N ALA A 16 -12.87 2.14 -15.83
CA ALA A 16 -14.11 2.88 -15.65
C ALA A 16 -15.36 2.07 -16.01
N ALA A 17 -15.32 1.32 -17.13
CA ALA A 17 -16.44 0.49 -17.58
C ALA A 17 -16.70 -0.72 -16.67
N SER A 18 -15.66 -1.19 -15.98
CA SER A 18 -15.72 -2.32 -15.05
C SER A 18 -15.87 -1.88 -13.60
N SER A 19 -16.28 -0.63 -13.36
CA SER A 19 -16.61 -0.13 -12.02
C SER A 19 -17.80 -0.92 -11.47
N GLY A 20 -17.52 -1.94 -10.66
CA GLY A 20 -18.49 -2.91 -10.15
C GLY A 20 -18.34 -4.34 -10.69
N ASP A 21 -17.43 -4.60 -11.64
CA ASP A 21 -17.08 -5.94 -12.11
C ASP A 21 -15.54 -6.14 -12.10
N PRO A 22 -14.91 -6.25 -10.91
CA PRO A 22 -13.48 -6.49 -10.81
C PRO A 22 -13.05 -7.81 -11.48
N ALA A 23 -13.93 -8.81 -11.54
CA ALA A 23 -13.66 -10.08 -12.22
C ALA A 23 -13.63 -9.97 -13.75
N GLY A 24 -14.52 -9.16 -14.33
CA GLY A 24 -14.49 -8.77 -15.73
C GLY A 24 -13.21 -8.04 -16.09
N LEU A 25 -12.85 -7.04 -15.28
CA LEU A 25 -11.61 -6.27 -15.45
C LEU A 25 -10.36 -7.15 -15.42
N ALA A 26 -10.28 -8.06 -14.44
CA ALA A 26 -9.15 -8.95 -14.29
C ALA A 26 -8.98 -9.87 -15.51
N ARG A 27 -10.07 -10.46 -16.03
CA ARG A 27 -10.04 -11.24 -17.28
C ARG A 27 -9.54 -10.41 -18.46
N GLN A 28 -9.99 -9.16 -18.57
CA GLN A 28 -9.56 -8.28 -19.66
C GLN A 28 -8.05 -8.02 -19.62
N PHE A 29 -7.48 -7.80 -18.43
CA PHE A 29 -6.02 -7.68 -18.27
C PHE A 29 -5.29 -9.00 -18.61
N GLU A 30 -5.81 -10.16 -18.19
CA GLU A 30 -5.23 -11.46 -18.56
C GLU A 30 -5.27 -11.70 -20.09
N ASP A 31 -6.36 -11.32 -20.76
CA ASP A 31 -6.52 -11.43 -22.21
C ASP A 31 -5.51 -10.54 -22.94
N TRP A 32 -5.29 -9.31 -22.47
CA TRP A 32 -4.27 -8.41 -23.04
C TRP A 32 -2.85 -8.91 -22.81
N ALA A 33 -2.58 -9.47 -21.62
CA ALA A 33 -1.30 -10.08 -21.29
C ALA A 33 -1.00 -11.33 -22.13
N ALA A 34 -2.04 -12.06 -22.58
CA ALA A 34 -1.89 -13.26 -23.41
C ALA A 34 -1.56 -12.96 -24.89
N ASP A 35 -1.81 -11.74 -25.36
CA ASP A 35 -1.52 -11.29 -26.74
C ASP A 35 -0.74 -9.96 -26.73
N PRO A 36 0.51 -9.93 -26.22
CA PRO A 36 1.29 -8.70 -26.11
C PRO A 36 1.61 -8.12 -27.49
N GLN A 37 1.47 -6.81 -27.65
CA GLN A 37 1.78 -6.11 -28.89
C GLN A 37 2.99 -5.17 -28.73
N PRO A 38 3.81 -5.03 -29.78
CA PRO A 38 4.81 -3.97 -29.81
C PRO A 38 4.15 -2.58 -29.63
N GLY A 39 4.62 -1.83 -28.64
CA GLY A 39 4.11 -0.48 -28.35
C GLY A 39 2.92 -0.42 -27.40
N ASP A 40 2.56 -1.54 -26.76
CA ASP A 40 1.67 -1.48 -25.59
C ASP A 40 2.27 -0.56 -24.52
N VAL A 41 1.42 0.24 -23.88
CA VAL A 41 1.84 1.11 -22.78
C VAL A 41 2.23 0.32 -21.53
N ASP A 42 1.53 -0.79 -21.25
CA ASP A 42 1.83 -1.71 -20.16
C ASP A 42 2.42 -3.01 -20.74
N ASP A 43 3.53 -3.45 -20.17
CA ASP A 43 4.10 -4.76 -20.45
C ASP A 43 3.27 -5.90 -19.84
N THR A 44 3.61 -7.14 -20.21
CA THR A 44 2.89 -8.34 -19.75
C THR A 44 2.91 -8.48 -18.22
N GLY A 45 4.00 -8.15 -17.54
CA GLY A 45 4.10 -8.23 -16.08
C GLY A 45 3.20 -7.20 -15.40
N THR A 46 3.20 -5.96 -15.91
CA THR A 46 2.31 -4.89 -15.43
C THR A 46 0.83 -5.26 -15.59
N LEU A 47 0.43 -5.79 -16.75
CA LEU A 47 -0.94 -6.27 -16.97
C LEU A 47 -1.34 -7.41 -16.02
N LEU A 48 -0.42 -8.35 -15.75
CA LEU A 48 -0.68 -9.45 -14.82
C LEU A 48 -0.76 -9.00 -13.36
N VAL A 49 0.01 -7.98 -12.96
CA VAL A 49 -0.13 -7.32 -11.65
C VAL A 49 -1.51 -6.70 -11.50
N ARG A 50 -1.95 -5.89 -12.48
CA ARG A 50 -3.30 -5.30 -12.48
C ARG A 50 -4.40 -6.36 -12.44
N ALA A 51 -4.22 -7.47 -13.16
CA ALA A 51 -5.12 -8.62 -13.11
C ALA A 51 -5.18 -9.22 -11.69
N SER A 52 -4.03 -9.40 -11.04
CA SER A 52 -3.95 -9.90 -9.66
C SER A 52 -4.72 -9.01 -8.69
N GLU A 53 -4.49 -7.70 -8.71
CA GLU A 53 -5.18 -6.74 -7.83
C GLU A 53 -6.70 -6.73 -8.08
N ALA A 54 -7.11 -6.83 -9.34
CA ALA A 54 -8.52 -6.96 -9.71
C ALA A 54 -9.12 -8.30 -9.21
N TRP A 55 -8.36 -9.40 -9.26
CA TRP A 55 -8.79 -10.67 -8.67
C TRP A 55 -8.90 -10.63 -7.14
N VAL A 56 -7.98 -9.94 -6.45
CA VAL A 56 -8.08 -9.69 -5.01
C VAL A 56 -9.38 -8.95 -4.69
N ARG A 57 -9.68 -7.86 -5.41
CA ARG A 57 -10.92 -7.09 -5.23
C ARG A 57 -12.18 -7.91 -5.55
N ALA A 58 -12.09 -8.88 -6.45
CA ALA A 58 -13.18 -9.79 -6.76
C ALA A 58 -13.38 -10.91 -5.72
N GLY A 59 -12.46 -11.08 -4.77
CA GLY A 59 -12.46 -12.19 -3.81
C GLY A 59 -12.01 -13.53 -4.39
N GLU A 60 -11.49 -13.54 -5.62
CA GLU A 60 -11.04 -14.75 -6.33
C GLU A 60 -9.54 -14.99 -6.06
N HIS A 61 -9.21 -15.24 -4.80
CA HIS A 61 -7.83 -15.15 -4.30
C HIS A 61 -6.85 -16.12 -4.97
N GLU A 62 -7.26 -17.34 -5.31
CA GLU A 62 -6.36 -18.29 -6.01
C GLU A 62 -6.02 -17.81 -7.43
N ARG A 63 -6.95 -17.10 -8.09
CA ARG A 63 -6.67 -16.49 -9.40
C ARG A 63 -5.74 -15.29 -9.26
N ALA A 64 -5.86 -14.53 -8.18
CA ALA A 64 -4.91 -13.47 -7.87
C ALA A 64 -3.49 -14.04 -7.70
N VAL A 65 -3.34 -15.11 -6.93
CA VAL A 65 -2.04 -15.77 -6.73
C VAL A 65 -1.46 -16.30 -8.04
N ASP A 66 -2.28 -16.91 -8.91
CA ASP A 66 -1.82 -17.36 -10.23
C ASP A 66 -1.33 -16.21 -11.10
N ALA A 67 -2.12 -15.13 -11.20
CA ALA A 67 -1.77 -13.94 -11.97
C ALA A 67 -0.47 -13.28 -11.45
N ALA A 68 -0.33 -13.11 -10.13
CA ALA A 68 0.87 -12.54 -9.53
C ALA A 68 2.11 -13.43 -9.72
N ARG A 69 1.99 -14.76 -9.64
CA ARG A 69 3.09 -15.69 -9.95
C ARG A 69 3.53 -15.55 -11.39
N ARG A 70 2.58 -15.55 -12.32
CA ARG A 70 2.85 -15.34 -13.74
C ARG A 70 3.51 -13.97 -13.98
N ALA A 71 3.09 -12.93 -13.26
CA ALA A 71 3.74 -11.61 -13.33
C ALA A 71 5.21 -11.68 -12.92
N VAL A 72 5.52 -12.34 -11.80
CA VAL A 72 6.91 -12.56 -11.34
C VAL A 72 7.71 -13.36 -12.37
N ASP A 73 7.11 -14.38 -12.99
CA ASP A 73 7.77 -15.24 -13.98
C ASP A 73 8.11 -14.50 -15.28
N THR A 74 7.44 -13.39 -15.59
CA THR A 74 7.81 -12.55 -16.75
C THR A 74 9.19 -11.90 -16.58
N GLY A 75 9.65 -11.71 -15.34
CA GLY A 75 10.87 -10.96 -15.02
C GLY A 75 10.76 -9.45 -15.21
N HIS A 76 9.60 -8.91 -15.60
CA HIS A 76 9.37 -7.46 -15.63
C HIS A 76 9.30 -6.90 -14.20
N GLU A 77 9.90 -5.73 -13.99
CA GLU A 77 9.92 -5.04 -12.70
C GLU A 77 8.79 -4.01 -12.66
N VAL A 78 7.76 -4.30 -11.86
CA VAL A 78 6.62 -3.42 -11.61
C VAL A 78 6.84 -2.76 -10.24
N PRO A 79 6.89 -1.42 -10.14
CA PRO A 79 7.05 -0.72 -8.87
C PRO A 79 5.96 -1.06 -7.85
N PRO A 80 6.27 -1.13 -6.53
CA PRO A 80 7.63 -1.01 -5.95
C PRO A 80 8.51 -2.22 -6.26
N ASN A 81 7.92 -3.41 -6.33
CA ASN A 81 8.54 -4.62 -6.84
C ASN A 81 7.45 -5.63 -7.19
N THR A 82 7.57 -6.33 -8.33
CA THR A 82 6.55 -7.30 -8.80
C THR A 82 6.21 -8.36 -7.75
N ARG A 83 7.19 -8.77 -6.92
CA ARG A 83 6.97 -9.78 -5.87
C ARG A 83 6.14 -9.26 -4.69
N CYS A 84 6.03 -7.95 -4.49
CA CYS A 84 5.15 -7.38 -3.46
C CYS A 84 3.68 -7.72 -3.74
N PHE A 85 3.26 -7.66 -5.00
CA PHE A 85 1.90 -8.04 -5.40
C PHE A 85 1.62 -9.54 -5.20
N LEU A 86 2.65 -10.39 -5.31
CA LEU A 86 2.52 -11.80 -4.95
C LEU A 86 2.38 -11.99 -3.43
N VAL A 87 3.09 -11.20 -2.61
CA VAL A 87 2.88 -11.22 -1.15
C VAL A 87 1.44 -10.83 -0.82
N ASP A 88 0.91 -9.75 -1.39
CA ASP A 88 -0.47 -9.33 -1.17
C ASP A 88 -1.48 -10.41 -1.58
N ALA A 89 -1.35 -10.97 -2.78
CA ALA A 89 -2.23 -12.03 -3.25
C ALA A 89 -2.18 -13.30 -2.36
N LEU A 90 -1.00 -13.67 -1.86
CA LEU A 90 -0.84 -14.79 -0.93
C LEU A 90 -1.53 -14.52 0.42
N LEU A 91 -1.39 -13.30 0.95
CA LEU A 91 -2.10 -12.88 2.15
C LEU A 91 -3.62 -12.89 1.92
N ALA A 92 -4.09 -12.47 0.75
CA ALA A 92 -5.50 -12.55 0.35
C ALA A 92 -6.06 -13.97 0.38
N ALA A 93 -5.26 -14.92 -0.11
CA ALA A 93 -5.61 -16.34 -0.11
C ALA A 93 -5.47 -17.00 1.27
N GLY A 94 -5.06 -16.26 2.32
CA GLY A 94 -4.81 -16.82 3.65
C GLY A 94 -3.54 -17.66 3.74
N ARG A 95 -2.64 -17.58 2.75
CA ARG A 95 -1.39 -18.36 2.65
C ARG A 95 -0.25 -17.60 3.34
N VAL A 96 -0.45 -17.31 4.62
CA VAL A 96 0.38 -16.40 5.42
C VAL A 96 1.83 -16.88 5.52
N GLU A 97 2.08 -18.18 5.63
CA GLU A 97 3.43 -18.72 5.74
C GLU A 97 4.25 -18.50 4.46
N GLU A 98 3.63 -18.64 3.29
CA GLU A 98 4.27 -18.37 2.00
C GLU A 98 4.54 -16.87 1.81
N ALA A 99 3.56 -16.03 2.19
CA ALA A 99 3.71 -14.59 2.18
C ALA A 99 4.86 -14.13 3.11
N ASP A 100 4.95 -14.69 4.32
CA ASP A 100 6.02 -14.38 5.28
C ASP A 100 7.40 -14.76 4.74
N ALA A 101 7.51 -15.93 4.10
CA ALA A 101 8.76 -16.39 3.50
C ALA A 101 9.23 -15.43 2.40
N LEU A 102 8.33 -15.09 1.47
CA LEU A 102 8.62 -14.18 0.36
C LEU A 102 8.92 -12.75 0.82
N ALA A 103 8.13 -12.22 1.76
CA ALA A 103 8.38 -10.90 2.35
C ALA A 103 9.74 -10.87 3.08
N GLY A 104 10.11 -11.96 3.76
CA GLY A 104 11.42 -12.13 4.37
C GLY A 104 12.57 -12.11 3.35
N GLU A 105 12.39 -12.68 2.16
CA GLU A 105 13.35 -12.58 1.06
C GLU A 105 13.45 -11.16 0.51
N LEU A 106 12.30 -10.51 0.27
CA LEU A 106 12.26 -9.12 -0.18
C LEU A 106 12.98 -8.20 0.78
N ARG A 107 12.77 -8.34 2.10
CA ARG A 107 13.50 -7.59 3.12
C ARG A 107 15.01 -7.73 2.99
N ARG A 108 15.53 -8.93 2.68
CA ARG A 108 17.00 -9.13 2.59
C ARG A 108 17.59 -8.42 1.37
N VAL A 109 16.84 -8.34 0.28
CA VAL A 109 17.32 -7.80 -1.01
C VAL A 109 16.99 -6.31 -1.17
N ARG A 110 15.83 -5.88 -0.67
CA ARG A 110 15.22 -4.54 -0.83
C ARG A 110 14.94 -3.88 0.52
N GLY A 111 15.65 -4.26 1.58
CA GLY A 111 15.42 -3.76 2.94
C GLY A 111 15.74 -2.28 3.18
N GLY A 112 16.32 -1.59 2.19
CA GLY A 112 16.51 -0.14 2.21
C GLY A 112 15.53 0.63 1.32
N ASP A 113 14.58 -0.06 0.68
CA ASP A 113 13.60 0.54 -0.21
C ASP A 113 12.33 0.86 0.58
N THR A 114 12.10 2.15 0.82
CA THR A 114 10.97 2.63 1.64
C THR A 114 9.63 2.32 1.00
N PHE A 115 9.53 2.29 -0.33
CA PHE A 115 8.28 2.00 -1.02
C PHE A 115 7.93 0.51 -0.95
N VAL A 116 8.92 -0.38 -1.05
CA VAL A 116 8.72 -1.82 -0.80
C VAL A 116 8.24 -2.06 0.64
N LEU A 117 8.85 -1.39 1.62
CA LEU A 117 8.51 -1.58 3.04
C LEU A 117 7.12 -1.03 3.39
N LEU A 118 6.75 0.12 2.82
CA LEU A 118 5.40 0.68 2.93
C LEU A 118 4.37 -0.31 2.37
N PHE A 119 4.54 -0.74 1.12
CA PHE A 119 3.59 -1.63 0.46
C PHE A 119 3.41 -2.94 1.24
N LEU A 120 4.50 -3.57 1.68
CA LEU A 120 4.41 -4.78 2.49
C LEU A 120 3.63 -4.53 3.78
N GLY A 121 3.89 -3.41 4.45
CA GLY A 121 3.15 -3.04 5.66
C GLY A 121 1.64 -2.89 5.41
N GLU A 122 1.25 -2.19 4.34
CA GLU A 122 -0.14 -2.01 3.92
C GLU A 122 -0.80 -3.36 3.61
N SER A 123 -0.13 -4.26 2.88
CA SER A 123 -0.68 -5.59 2.60
C SER A 123 -0.96 -6.40 3.89
N TYR A 124 -0.13 -6.27 4.93
CA TYR A 124 -0.41 -6.90 6.23
C TYR A 124 -1.51 -6.16 7.02
N GLU A 125 -1.58 -4.83 6.94
CA GLU A 125 -2.62 -4.00 7.59
C GLU A 125 -4.00 -4.38 7.05
N GLU A 126 -4.16 -4.42 5.73
CA GLU A 126 -5.43 -4.75 5.05
C GLU A 126 -5.97 -6.14 5.42
N ARG A 127 -5.11 -7.08 5.82
CA ARG A 127 -5.51 -8.42 6.29
C ARG A 127 -5.58 -8.56 7.81
N ALA A 128 -5.66 -7.44 8.53
CA ALA A 128 -5.74 -7.39 9.99
C ALA A 128 -4.55 -8.07 10.71
N HIS A 129 -3.37 -8.08 10.08
CA HIS A 129 -2.12 -8.51 10.70
C HIS A 129 -1.36 -7.33 11.30
N SER A 130 -2.03 -6.54 12.14
CA SER A 130 -1.56 -5.25 12.70
C SER A 130 -0.15 -5.32 13.30
N ALA A 131 0.18 -6.35 14.07
CA ALA A 131 1.53 -6.49 14.64
C ALA A 131 2.63 -6.63 13.58
N LYS A 132 2.35 -7.30 12.45
CA LYS A 132 3.29 -7.43 11.33
C LYS A 132 3.36 -6.14 10.53
N ALA A 133 2.21 -5.51 10.25
CA ALA A 133 2.15 -4.22 9.57
C ALA A 133 2.99 -3.15 10.31
N HIS A 134 2.77 -3.01 11.63
CA HIS A 134 3.55 -2.09 12.48
C HIS A 134 5.06 -2.32 12.36
N ARG A 135 5.50 -3.59 12.32
CA ARG A 135 6.91 -3.94 12.15
C ARG A 135 7.46 -3.48 10.80
N TRP A 136 6.71 -3.65 9.71
CA TRP A 136 7.12 -3.21 8.37
C TRP A 136 7.19 -1.69 8.28
N PHE A 137 6.20 -0.97 8.78
CA PHE A 137 6.22 0.49 8.80
C PHE A 137 7.39 1.03 9.63
N THR A 138 7.62 0.46 10.82
CA THR A 138 8.77 0.84 11.66
C THR A 138 10.11 0.58 10.95
N MET A 139 10.23 -0.55 10.24
CA MET A 139 11.40 -0.82 9.41
C MET A 139 11.55 0.16 8.25
N GLY A 140 10.44 0.58 7.62
CA GLY A 140 10.41 1.61 6.58
C GLY A 140 10.99 2.93 7.06
N LEU A 141 10.54 3.41 8.22
CA LEU A 141 11.04 4.64 8.84
C LEU A 141 12.53 4.51 9.20
N THR A 142 12.95 3.39 9.79
CA THR A 142 14.37 3.13 10.05
C THR A 142 15.21 3.07 8.76
N ALA A 143 14.65 2.56 7.66
CA ALA A 143 15.33 2.55 6.37
C ALA A 143 15.44 3.96 5.79
N ALA A 144 14.40 4.78 5.89
CA ALA A 144 14.40 6.17 5.47
C ALA A 144 15.48 6.98 6.19
N GLU A 145 15.60 6.85 7.51
CA GLU A 145 16.65 7.51 8.30
C GLU A 145 18.07 7.13 7.84
N ARG A 146 18.27 5.86 7.46
CA ARG A 146 19.60 5.32 7.12
C ARG A 146 20.01 5.53 5.68
N HIS A 147 19.04 5.47 4.76
CA HIS A 147 19.28 5.37 3.33
C HIS A 147 18.64 6.51 2.54
N GLY A 148 17.90 7.39 3.21
CA GLY A 148 17.04 8.39 2.59
C GLY A 148 15.72 7.81 2.13
N ASP A 149 14.83 8.69 1.69
CA ASP A 149 13.50 8.34 1.20
C ASP A 149 13.27 8.91 -0.21
N PRO A 150 13.90 8.32 -1.24
CA PRO A 150 13.76 8.81 -2.61
C PRO A 150 12.34 8.64 -3.17
N ALA A 151 11.53 7.76 -2.56
CA ALA A 151 10.15 7.52 -2.95
C ALA A 151 9.15 8.48 -2.28
N GLY A 152 9.57 9.25 -1.29
CA GLY A 152 8.66 10.11 -0.51
C GLY A 152 7.62 9.32 0.29
N ALA A 153 7.98 8.11 0.74
CA ALA A 153 7.09 7.21 1.48
C ALA A 153 6.98 7.54 2.99
N VAL A 154 7.84 8.39 3.56
CA VAL A 154 7.86 8.70 5.01
C VAL A 154 6.51 9.19 5.54
N PRO A 155 5.80 10.16 4.93
CA PRO A 155 4.50 10.59 5.43
C PRO A 155 3.47 9.45 5.49
N SER A 156 3.41 8.60 4.45
CA SER A 156 2.54 7.43 4.43
C SER A 156 2.93 6.38 5.47
N LEU A 157 4.24 6.16 5.68
CA LEU A 157 4.76 5.24 6.69
C LEU A 157 4.39 5.71 8.11
N LEU A 158 4.52 7.01 8.40
CA LEU A 158 4.13 7.62 9.68
C LEU A 158 2.62 7.46 9.91
N ALA A 159 1.81 7.85 8.92
CA ALA A 159 0.35 7.74 9.00
C ALA A 159 -0.13 6.30 9.21
N ALA A 160 0.40 5.35 8.45
CA ALA A 160 0.03 3.94 8.56
C ALA A 160 0.51 3.32 9.88
N ARG A 161 1.72 3.67 10.33
CA ARG A 161 2.21 3.26 11.65
C ARG A 161 1.31 3.77 12.77
N PHE A 162 0.94 5.06 12.74
CA PHE A 162 0.08 5.67 13.75
C PHE A 162 -1.27 4.94 13.87
N ARG A 163 -1.94 4.68 12.74
CA ARG A 163 -3.21 3.92 12.72
C ARG A 163 -3.06 2.54 13.36
N VAL A 164 -2.09 1.76 12.90
CA VAL A 164 -1.89 0.38 13.37
C VAL A 164 -1.49 0.32 14.85
N ARG A 165 -0.75 1.31 15.36
CA ARG A 165 -0.42 1.38 16.79
C ARG A 165 -1.63 1.60 17.67
N ARG A 166 -2.59 2.41 17.22
CA ARG A 166 -3.86 2.62 17.92
C ARG A 166 -4.67 1.33 17.95
N ASP A 167 -4.73 0.60 16.85
CA ASP A 167 -5.40 -0.71 16.79
C ASP A 167 -4.75 -1.74 17.73
N LEU A 168 -3.44 -1.61 17.97
CA LEU A 168 -2.68 -2.44 18.91
C LEU A 168 -2.68 -1.91 20.34
N GLU A 169 -3.37 -0.80 20.62
CA GLU A 169 -3.39 -0.11 21.93
C GLU A 169 -1.99 0.20 22.47
N LEU A 170 -1.04 0.50 21.58
CA LEU A 170 0.32 0.85 21.98
C LEU A 170 0.39 2.29 22.51
N PRO A 171 1.27 2.57 23.49
CA PRO A 171 1.48 3.94 23.99
C PRO A 171 1.93 4.88 22.87
N TYR A 172 1.54 6.14 22.95
CA TYR A 172 2.03 7.19 22.06
C TYR A 172 3.56 7.34 22.16
N ASP A 173 4.25 7.54 21.03
CA ASP A 173 5.69 7.77 20.98
C ASP A 173 6.12 8.92 20.04
N ALA A 174 7.43 9.17 19.97
CA ALA A 174 7.99 10.30 19.22
C ALA A 174 7.69 10.28 17.71
N LEU A 175 7.51 9.10 17.11
CA LEU A 175 7.11 9.01 15.70
C LEU A 175 5.60 9.27 15.53
N ASP A 176 4.80 9.01 16.57
CA ASP A 176 3.39 9.40 16.60
C ASP A 176 3.26 10.93 16.81
N GLU A 177 4.21 11.56 17.50
CA GLU A 177 4.37 13.03 17.62
C GLU A 177 4.75 13.65 16.28
N GLU A 178 5.77 13.13 15.61
CA GLU A 178 6.18 13.58 14.26
C GLU A 178 5.02 13.51 13.24
N TYR A 179 4.22 12.44 13.28
CA TYR A 179 3.02 12.35 12.45
C TYR A 179 2.00 13.44 12.78
N ALA A 180 1.72 13.66 14.07
CA ALA A 180 0.75 14.66 14.51
C ALA A 180 1.19 16.08 14.11
N ASP A 181 2.47 16.41 14.29
CA ASP A 181 3.05 17.69 13.87
C ASP A 181 2.90 17.89 12.36
N THR A 182 3.19 16.86 11.55
CA THR A 182 3.01 16.91 10.09
C THR A 182 1.55 17.23 9.71
N VAL A 183 0.59 16.58 10.36
CA VAL A 183 -0.85 16.83 10.11
C VAL A 183 -1.26 18.25 10.54
N VAL A 184 -0.72 18.74 11.65
CA VAL A 184 -0.97 20.13 12.10
C VAL A 184 -0.45 21.12 11.07
N GLU A 185 0.78 20.95 10.61
CA GLU A 185 1.40 21.81 9.60
C GLU A 185 0.57 21.84 8.30
N GLU A 186 0.14 20.68 7.78
CA GLU A 186 -0.71 20.61 6.58
C GLU A 186 -2.06 21.33 6.77
N LEU A 187 -2.69 21.16 7.92
CA LEU A 187 -3.96 21.82 8.23
C LEU A 187 -3.80 23.35 8.35
N GLU A 188 -2.73 23.81 8.98
CA GLU A 188 -2.42 25.23 9.09
C GLU A 188 -2.10 25.86 7.72
N GLU A 189 -1.42 25.14 6.83
CA GLU A 189 -1.22 25.56 5.44
C GLU A 189 -2.54 25.71 4.68
N ASP A 190 -3.52 24.84 4.96
CA ASP A 190 -4.89 24.91 4.43
C ASP A 190 -5.76 25.98 5.14
N GLY A 191 -5.19 26.71 6.11
CA GLY A 191 -5.84 27.82 6.80
C GLY A 191 -6.73 27.40 7.98
N VAL A 192 -6.57 26.17 8.47
CA VAL A 192 -7.25 25.69 9.68
C VAL A 192 -6.46 26.15 10.91
N ASP A 193 -7.13 26.86 11.83
CA ASP A 193 -6.56 27.18 13.14
C ASP A 193 -6.74 25.98 14.09
N VAL A 194 -5.80 25.04 14.02
CA VAL A 194 -5.89 23.77 14.77
C VAL A 194 -5.94 24.02 16.28
N ALA A 195 -5.26 25.06 16.77
CA ALA A 195 -5.30 25.44 18.18
C ALA A 195 -6.70 25.92 18.62
N ALA A 196 -7.37 26.72 17.79
CA ALA A 196 -8.73 27.17 18.06
C ALA A 196 -9.74 26.01 18.01
N GLU A 197 -9.63 25.12 17.01
CA GLU A 197 -10.49 23.93 16.88
C GLU A 197 -10.31 22.96 18.06
N ALA A 198 -9.07 22.70 18.47
CA ALA A 198 -8.78 21.88 19.64
C ALA A 198 -9.34 22.51 20.94
N ALA A 199 -9.18 23.82 21.12
CA ALA A 199 -9.72 24.54 22.27
C ALA A 199 -11.26 24.54 22.30
N ALA A 200 -11.92 24.50 21.13
CA ALA A 200 -13.38 24.37 21.04
C ALA A 200 -13.85 22.95 21.42
N LEU A 201 -13.20 21.91 20.89
CA LEU A 201 -13.51 20.51 21.23
C LEU A 201 -13.34 20.22 22.73
N MET A 202 -12.27 20.75 23.35
CA MET A 202 -12.03 20.62 24.80
C MET A 202 -13.06 21.37 25.67
N GLN A 203 -13.70 22.42 25.13
CA GLN A 203 -14.79 23.11 25.84
C GLN A 203 -16.11 22.34 25.74
N GLU A 204 -16.32 21.56 24.68
CA GLU A 204 -17.53 20.77 24.46
C GLU A 204 -17.55 19.46 25.25
N ASP A 205 -16.41 18.79 25.43
CA ASP A 205 -16.33 17.51 26.15
C ASP A 205 -16.15 17.66 27.68
N GLY A 206 -15.82 18.86 28.16
CA GLY A 206 -15.58 19.16 29.58
C GLY A 206 -14.24 18.66 30.11
N SER A 207 -13.32 18.22 29.23
CA SER A 207 -11.97 17.79 29.59
C SER A 207 -11.12 18.99 30.01
N ASN A 208 -10.40 18.84 31.12
CA ASN A 208 -9.56 19.90 31.68
C ASN A 208 -8.28 20.07 30.82
N PRO A 209 -8.02 21.26 30.25
CA PRO A 209 -6.82 21.52 29.43
C PRO A 209 -5.49 21.31 30.18
N ASP A 210 -5.49 21.34 31.52
CA ASP A 210 -4.30 21.09 32.35
C ASP A 210 -3.94 19.60 32.54
N ALA A 211 -4.75 18.65 32.05
CA ALA A 211 -4.56 17.22 32.33
C ALA A 211 -3.55 16.52 31.40
N PHE A 212 -3.31 17.04 30.19
CA PHE A 212 -2.39 16.44 29.22
C PHE A 212 -0.98 17.04 29.25
N PHE A 213 -0.81 18.25 29.78
CA PHE A 213 0.47 18.96 29.85
C PHE A 213 0.90 19.26 31.29
N ARG A 214 1.17 18.23 32.10
CA ARG A 214 2.04 18.35 33.29
C ARG A 214 2.92 17.11 33.43
N PRO A 215 4.18 17.30 33.90
CA PRO A 215 5.37 16.52 33.48
C PRO A 215 5.43 15.09 34.01
#